data_AF-A0A8B6MAV5-F1
#
_entry.id   AF-A0A8B6MAV5-F1
#
_cell.length_a   1.000
_cell.length_b   1.000
_cell.length_c   1.000
_cell.angle_alpha   90.00
_cell.angle_beta   90.00
_cell.angle_gamma   90.00
#
_symmetry.space_group_name_H-M   'P 1'
#
loop_
_entity.id
_entity.type
_entity.pdbx_description
1 polymer ?
#
loop_
_entity_poly.entity_id
_entity_poly.type
_entity_poly.pdbx_seq_one_letter_code
_entity_poly.pdbx_strand_id
1 'polypeptide(L)'
;MARPYSNDLRERAMARVAAGETIRVVAAALQISASCVSKWSGRLRLTGSASPGRIGGYKPRVLSGAHADWLRQRMRERPFTLRGLTAELAERGLRVDYRAVWEFAHREGLSFKKNRRCGGADPA
;
A
#
# COMPACT_ATOMS: atom_id res chain seq x y z
N MET A 1 3.75 6.87 16.73
CA MET A 1 2.93 7.94 16.13
C MET A 1 3.56 8.30 14.79
N ALA A 2 2.99 7.84 13.66
CA ALA A 2 3.64 7.87 12.34
C ALA A 2 2.91 8.75 11.31
N ARG A 3 2.18 9.77 11.77
CA ARG A 3 1.46 10.68 10.87
C ARG A 3 2.34 11.89 10.57
N PRO A 4 2.58 12.21 9.29
CA PRO A 4 3.32 13.41 8.93
C PRO A 4 2.47 14.66 9.23
N TYR A 5 3.14 15.77 9.54
CA TYR A 5 2.53 17.09 9.52
C TYR A 5 1.92 17.42 8.15
N SER A 6 0.87 18.24 8.15
CA SER A 6 0.14 18.67 6.95
C SER A 6 1.05 19.36 5.92
N ASN A 7 0.64 19.31 4.65
CA ASN A 7 1.37 19.98 3.57
C ASN A 7 1.33 21.51 3.72
N ASP A 8 0.19 22.07 4.10
CA ASP A 8 0.06 23.52 4.37
C ASP A 8 1.09 24.02 5.41
N LEU A 9 1.29 23.27 6.50
CA LEU A 9 2.29 23.63 7.51
C LEU A 9 3.73 23.58 6.97
N ARG A 10 4.02 22.61 6.09
CA ARG A 10 5.32 22.46 5.42
C ARG A 10 5.57 23.59 4.43
N GLU A 11 4.57 23.92 3.62
CA GLU A 11 4.62 24.99 2.62
C GLU A 11 4.85 26.34 3.29
N ARG A 12 4.12 26.66 4.36
CA ARG A 12 4.34 27.89 5.15
C ARG A 12 5.73 27.95 5.75
N ALA A 13 6.23 26.83 6.28
CA ALA A 13 7.59 26.78 6.82
C ALA A 13 8.64 27.02 5.73
N MET A 14 8.49 26.41 4.56
CA MET A 14 9.43 26.59 3.45
C MET A 14 9.35 27.97 2.82
N ALA A 15 8.16 28.59 2.74
CA ALA A 15 8.01 29.97 2.28
C ALA A 15 8.79 30.96 3.16
N ARG A 16 8.72 30.80 4.49
CA ARG A 16 9.49 31.63 5.42
C ARG A 16 11.00 31.41 5.34
N VAL A 17 11.42 30.15 5.19
CA VAL A 17 12.84 29.82 4.96
C VAL A 17 13.34 30.41 3.63
N ALA A 18 12.52 30.41 2.59
CA ALA A 18 12.84 31.03 1.30
C ALA A 18 12.91 32.57 1.39
N ALA A 19 12.12 33.18 2.27
CA ALA A 19 12.19 34.61 2.60
C ALA A 19 13.45 35.00 3.43
N GLY A 20 14.31 34.04 3.78
CA GLY A 20 15.57 34.28 4.49
C GLY A 20 15.46 34.19 6.01
N GLU A 21 14.31 33.81 6.58
CA GLU A 21 14.17 33.60 8.02
C GLU A 21 15.02 32.41 8.50
N THR A 22 15.59 32.53 9.70
CA THR A 22 16.35 31.42 10.28
C THR A 22 15.42 30.28 10.70
N ILE A 23 15.94 29.05 10.64
CA ILE A 23 15.21 27.83 11.02
C ILE A 23 14.58 27.94 12.42
N ARG A 24 15.29 28.56 13.38
CA ARG A 24 14.79 28.71 14.75
C ARG A 24 13.61 29.68 14.85
N VAL A 25 13.63 30.77 14.09
CA VAL A 25 12.52 31.73 14.03
C VAL A 25 11.28 31.09 13.42
N VAL A 26 11.44 30.40 12.29
CA VAL A 26 10.32 29.68 11.63
C VAL A 26 9.72 28.60 12.55
N ALA A 27 10.57 27.85 13.23
CA ALA A 27 10.15 26.81 14.17
C ALA A 27 9.35 27.38 15.35
N ALA A 28 9.81 28.49 15.94
CA ALA A 28 9.08 29.17 17.00
C ALA A 28 7.74 29.75 16.51
N ALA A 29 7.71 30.37 15.33
CA ALA A 29 6.50 30.96 14.76
C ALA A 29 5.43 29.91 14.42
N LEU A 30 5.84 28.69 14.06
CA LEU A 30 4.95 27.58 13.70
C LEU A 30 4.75 26.56 14.84
N GLN A 31 5.34 26.80 16.01
CA GLN A 31 5.29 25.89 17.18
C GLN A 31 5.69 24.45 16.83
N ILE A 32 6.74 24.30 16.01
CA ILE A 32 7.32 23.01 15.62
C ILE A 32 8.79 22.92 16.02
N SER A 33 9.35 21.72 16.02
CA SER A 33 10.77 21.55 16.32
C SER A 33 11.67 22.07 15.18
N ALA A 34 12.77 22.73 15.54
CA ALA A 34 13.77 23.22 14.59
C ALA A 34 14.36 22.10 13.71
N SER A 35 14.47 20.89 14.26
CA SER A 35 14.92 19.71 13.51
C SER A 35 13.93 19.29 12.43
N CYS A 36 12.63 19.56 12.57
CA CYS A 36 11.62 19.29 11.55
C CYS A 36 11.80 20.20 10.33
N VAL A 37 11.95 21.51 10.57
CA VAL A 37 12.18 22.52 9.53
C VAL A 37 13.51 22.25 8.80
N SER A 38 14.57 21.90 9.54
CA SER A 38 15.86 21.51 8.94
C SER A 38 15.73 20.31 8.01
N LYS A 39 15.01 19.26 8.43
CA LYS A 39 14.73 18.08 7.59
C LYS A 39 13.92 18.40 6.35
N TRP A 40 12.95 19.31 6.43
CA TRP A 40 12.18 19.75 5.26
C TRP A 40 13.03 20.55 4.27
N SER A 41 13.88 21.45 4.76
CA SER A 41 14.82 22.20 3.92
C SER A 41 15.82 21.28 3.20
N GLY A 42 16.40 20.31 3.92
CA GLY A 42 17.27 19.30 3.31
C GLY A 42 16.54 18.47 2.24
N ARG A 43 15.30 18.07 2.50
CA ARG A 43 14.47 17.33 1.54
C ARG A 43 14.12 18.16 0.30
N LEU A 44 13.78 19.43 0.47
CA LEU A 44 13.49 20.36 -0.62
C LEU A 44 14.71 20.50 -1.56
N ARG A 45 15.92 20.57 -1.00
CA ARG A 45 17.17 20.61 -1.79
C ARG A 45 17.44 19.31 -2.55
N LEU A 46 17.13 18.16 -1.95
CA LEU A 46 17.39 16.84 -2.54
C LEU A 46 16.36 16.41 -3.59
N THR A 47 15.09 16.77 -3.40
CA THR A 47 13.95 16.23 -4.17
C THR A 47 13.08 17.28 -4.83
N GLY A 48 13.34 18.57 -4.59
CA GLY A 48 12.52 19.68 -5.09
C GLY A 48 11.17 19.84 -4.38
N SER A 49 10.83 18.97 -3.41
CA SER A 49 9.56 19.03 -2.69
C SER A 49 9.72 18.80 -1.18
N ALA A 50 8.95 19.55 -0.39
CA ALA A 50 8.84 19.37 1.06
C ALA A 50 7.75 18.36 1.47
N SER A 51 6.98 17.83 0.51
CA SER A 51 5.92 16.86 0.78
C SER A 51 6.48 15.60 1.44
N PRO A 52 5.72 14.95 2.35
CA PRO A 52 6.16 13.70 2.95
C PRO A 52 6.32 12.63 1.87
N GLY A 53 7.30 11.77 2.06
CA GLY A 53 7.44 10.58 1.23
C GLY A 53 6.29 9.63 1.46
N ARG A 54 6.19 8.61 0.61
CA ARG A 54 5.30 7.48 0.85
C ARG A 54 5.57 6.92 2.25
N ILE A 55 4.55 6.81 3.09
CA ILE A 55 4.65 6.20 4.43
C ILE A 55 4.00 4.82 4.33
N GLY A 56 4.80 3.78 4.53
CA GLY A 56 4.37 2.39 4.34
C GLY A 56 4.31 1.95 2.88
N GLY A 57 4.02 0.66 2.66
CA GLY A 57 3.80 0.09 1.32
C GLY A 57 5.05 -0.17 0.47
N TYR A 58 6.25 0.08 0.98
CA TYR A 58 7.50 -0.16 0.22
C TYR A 58 7.74 -1.63 -0.14
N LYS A 59 7.20 -2.58 0.64
CA LYS A 59 7.40 -4.01 0.37
C LYS A 59 6.57 -4.43 -0.86
N PRO A 60 7.20 -4.77 -2.01
CA PRO A 60 6.48 -5.33 -3.14
C PRO A 60 5.84 -6.66 -2.70
N ARG A 61 4.60 -6.90 -3.13
CA ARG A 61 3.89 -8.15 -2.81
C ARG A 61 4.53 -9.28 -3.62
N VAL A 62 4.72 -10.43 -2.97
CA VAL A 62 5.33 -11.64 -3.56
C VAL A 62 4.58 -12.11 -4.81
N LEU A 63 3.26 -11.87 -4.87
CA LEU A 63 2.40 -12.16 -6.02
C LEU A 63 2.21 -10.92 -6.91
N SER A 64 3.29 -10.45 -7.53
CA SER A 64 3.25 -9.35 -8.52
C SER A 64 3.92 -9.76 -9.83
N GLY A 65 3.56 -9.08 -10.93
CA GLY A 65 4.09 -9.36 -12.27
C GLY A 65 3.59 -10.68 -12.87
N ALA A 66 4.49 -11.44 -13.51
CA ALA A 66 4.17 -12.66 -14.27
C ALA A 66 3.42 -13.74 -13.46
N HIS A 67 3.67 -13.82 -12.15
CA HIS A 67 2.95 -14.76 -11.29
C HIS A 67 1.48 -14.38 -11.10
N ALA A 68 1.18 -13.08 -11.04
CA ALA A 68 -0.20 -12.60 -10.96
C ALA A 68 -0.98 -12.90 -12.25
N ASP A 69 -0.35 -12.71 -13.41
CA ASP A 69 -1.00 -12.97 -14.70
C ASP A 69 -1.24 -14.47 -14.92
N TRP A 70 -0.30 -15.31 -14.51
CA TRP A 70 -0.51 -16.76 -14.50
C TRP A 70 -1.65 -17.18 -13.56
N LEU A 71 -1.68 -16.65 -12.33
CA LEU A 71 -2.77 -16.92 -11.38
C LEU A 71 -4.13 -16.53 -11.98
N ARG A 72 -4.22 -15.38 -12.67
CA ARG A 72 -5.45 -14.95 -13.37
C ARG A 72 -5.88 -15.92 -14.47
N GLN A 73 -4.94 -16.39 -15.29
CA GLN A 73 -5.23 -17.38 -16.34
C GLN A 73 -5.71 -18.70 -15.73
N ARG A 74 -4.96 -19.22 -14.74
CA ARG A 74 -5.27 -20.47 -14.05
C ARG A 74 -6.62 -20.46 -13.33
N MET A 75 -6.97 -19.31 -12.72
CA MET A 75 -8.26 -19.09 -12.06
C MET A 75 -9.45 -19.05 -13.03
N ARG A 76 -9.24 -18.67 -14.30
CA ARG A 76 -10.30 -18.67 -15.34
C ARG A 76 -10.53 -20.04 -15.95
N GLU A 77 -9.48 -20.87 -16.03
CA GLU A 77 -9.55 -22.17 -16.70
C GLU A 77 -10.32 -23.22 -15.89
N ARG A 78 -10.17 -23.26 -14.56
CA ARG A 78 -10.80 -24.30 -13.73
C ARG A 78 -11.21 -23.78 -12.36
N PRO A 79 -12.24 -24.37 -11.73
CA PRO A 79 -12.52 -24.14 -10.32
C PRO A 79 -11.29 -24.52 -9.48
N PHE A 80 -10.95 -23.68 -8.52
CA PHE A 80 -9.73 -23.82 -7.73
C PHE A 80 -10.04 -23.74 -6.24
N THR A 81 -9.18 -24.35 -5.43
CA THR A 81 -9.12 -24.11 -3.99
C THR A 81 -7.87 -23.29 -3.68
N LEU A 82 -7.93 -22.42 -2.66
CA LEU A 82 -6.78 -21.59 -2.28
C LEU A 82 -5.56 -22.43 -1.90
N ARG A 83 -5.77 -23.59 -1.25
CA ARG A 83 -4.69 -24.54 -0.93
C ARG A 83 -4.10 -25.21 -2.17
N GLY A 84 -4.94 -25.55 -3.17
CA GLY A 84 -4.48 -26.05 -4.45
C GLY A 84 -3.59 -25.05 -5.19
N LEU A 85 -3.99 -23.77 -5.21
CA LEU A 85 -3.17 -22.70 -5.77
C LEU A 85 -1.83 -22.53 -5.03
N THR A 86 -1.83 -22.66 -3.70
CA THR A 86 -0.57 -22.63 -2.92
C THR A 86 0.37 -23.77 -3.28
N ALA A 87 -0.16 -24.99 -3.51
CA ALA A 87 0.63 -26.14 -3.92
C ALA A 87 1.21 -25.97 -5.34
N GLU A 88 0.38 -25.54 -6.30
CA GLU A 88 0.83 -25.27 -7.69
C GLU A 88 1.88 -24.14 -7.75
N LEU A 89 1.80 -23.15 -6.85
CA LEU A 89 2.81 -22.10 -6.73
C LEU A 89 4.10 -22.61 -6.07
N ALA A 90 3.99 -23.54 -5.13
CA ALA A 90 5.16 -24.18 -4.52
C ALA A 90 5.92 -25.07 -5.52
N GLU A 91 5.23 -25.77 -6.42
CA GLU A 91 5.82 -26.53 -7.53
C GLU A 91 6.60 -25.63 -8.49
N ARG A 92 6.14 -24.39 -8.66
CA ARG A 92 6.81 -23.34 -9.46
C ARG A 92 7.94 -22.62 -8.72
N GLY A 93 8.27 -23.05 -7.50
CA GLY A 93 9.36 -22.49 -6.69
C GLY A 93 8.99 -21.25 -5.88
N LEU A 94 7.72 -20.80 -5.88
CA LEU A 94 7.25 -19.73 -4.99
C LEU A 94 6.50 -20.29 -3.79
N ARG A 95 7.20 -20.34 -2.65
CA ARG A 95 6.58 -20.60 -1.36
C ARG A 95 5.79 -19.37 -0.92
N VAL A 96 4.50 -19.35 -1.27
CA VAL A 96 3.57 -18.30 -0.83
C VAL A 96 2.70 -18.78 0.31
N ASP A 97 2.45 -17.87 1.26
CA ASP A 97 1.52 -18.12 2.35
C ASP A 97 0.06 -18.12 1.85
N TYR A 98 -0.81 -18.89 2.52
CA TYR A 98 -2.26 -18.93 2.25
C TYR A 98 -2.86 -17.51 2.22
N ARG A 99 -2.44 -16.64 3.14
CA ARG A 99 -2.92 -15.26 3.22
C ARG A 99 -2.55 -14.44 1.99
N ALA A 100 -1.37 -14.67 1.39
CA ALA A 100 -0.97 -13.98 0.18
C ALA A 100 -1.87 -14.36 -1.00
N VAL A 101 -2.19 -15.65 -1.14
CA VAL A 101 -3.12 -16.15 -2.18
C VAL A 101 -4.54 -15.64 -1.94
N TRP A 102 -4.99 -15.58 -0.68
CA TRP A 102 -6.30 -15.03 -0.33
C TRP A 102 -6.40 -13.53 -0.61
N GLU A 103 -5.41 -12.73 -0.21
CA GLU A 103 -5.37 -11.28 -0.51
C GLU A 103 -5.36 -11.02 -2.02
N PHE A 104 -4.71 -11.88 -2.80
CA PHE A 104 -4.74 -11.83 -4.26
C PHE A 104 -6.15 -12.13 -4.81
N ALA A 105 -6.76 -13.24 -4.41
CA ALA A 105 -8.10 -13.63 -4.85
C ALA A 105 -9.17 -12.58 -4.48
N HIS A 106 -9.05 -11.98 -3.29
CA HIS A 106 -9.96 -10.93 -2.83
C HIS A 106 -9.82 -9.64 -3.66
N ARG A 107 -8.59 -9.26 -4.04
CA ARG A 107 -8.35 -8.09 -4.90
C ARG A 107 -8.86 -8.27 -6.31
N GLU A 108 -8.79 -9.48 -6.85
CA GLU A 108 -9.34 -9.82 -8.17
C GLU A 108 -10.88 -9.92 -8.16
N GLY A 109 -11.54 -9.65 -7.03
CA GLY A 109 -13.00 -9.62 -6.93
C GLY A 109 -13.64 -11.01 -7.02
N LEU A 110 -12.85 -12.08 -6.98
CA LEU A 110 -13.30 -13.47 -6.99
C LEU A 110 -13.78 -13.88 -5.59
N SER A 111 -14.65 -13.08 -5.01
CA SER A 111 -15.44 -13.51 -3.86
C SER A 111 -16.44 -14.54 -4.39
N PHE A 112 -16.26 -15.81 -4.00
CA PHE A 112 -17.27 -16.83 -4.24
C PHE A 112 -18.54 -16.43 -3.49
N LYS A 113 -19.45 -15.73 -4.18
CA LYS A 113 -20.75 -15.39 -3.61
C LYS A 113 -21.50 -16.71 -3.40
N LYS A 114 -21.72 -17.08 -2.14
CA LYS A 114 -22.49 -18.26 -1.74
C LYS A 114 -23.98 -18.04 -2.02
N ASN A 115 -24.39 -18.09 -3.28
CA ASN A 115 -25.80 -18.20 -3.66
C ASN A 115 -26.15 -19.68 -3.79
N ARG A 116 -26.28 -20.38 -2.66
CA ARG A 116 -27.03 -21.64 -2.65
C ARG A 116 -28.50 -21.27 -2.61
N ARG A 117 -29.20 -21.34 -3.73
CA ARG A 117 -30.62 -21.66 -3.69
C ARG A 117 -30.68 -23.09 -3.15
N CYS A 118 -31.01 -23.26 -1.88
CA CYS A 118 -31.45 -24.55 -1.40
C CYS A 118 -32.75 -24.85 -2.14
N GLY A 119 -32.70 -25.76 -3.11
CA GLY A 119 -33.90 -26.39 -3.64
C GLY A 119 -34.55 -27.17 -2.50
N GLY A 120 -35.60 -26.60 -1.94
CA GLY A 120 -36.53 -27.31 -1.07
C GLY A 120 -37.37 -28.25 -1.92
N ALA A 121 -37.54 -29.46 -1.41
CA ALA A 121 -38.11 -30.63 -2.08
C ALA A 121 -39.49 -30.41 -2.70
N ASP A 122 -39.72 -31.05 -3.86
CA ASP A 122 -41.05 -31.36 -4.38
C ASP A 122 -41.76 -32.35 -3.43
N PRO A 123 -42.96 -32.04 -2.91
CA PRO A 123 -43.80 -33.06 -2.31
C PRO A 123 -44.59 -33.80 -3.40
N ALA A 124 -44.40 -35.13 -3.44
CA ALA A 124 -45.24 -36.06 -4.18
C ALA A 124 -46.62 -36.23 -3.52
#